data_AF-A0A1H6EXQ6-F1
#
_entry.id   AF-A0A1H6EXQ6-F1
#
_cell.length_a   1.000
_cell.length_b   1.000
_cell.length_c   1.000
_cell.angle_alpha   90.00
_cell.angle_beta   90.00
_cell.angle_gamma   90.00
#
_symmetry.space_group_name_H-M   'P 1'
#
loop_
_entity.id
_entity.type
_entity.pdbx_description
1 polymer ?
#
loop_
_entity_poly.entity_id
_entity_poly.type
_entity_poly.pdbx_seq_one_letter_code
_entity_poly.pdbx_strand_id
1 'polypeptide(L)'
;LLGALLTTWVTFVPCFLFIFLGAPYVEKLRHNAAISAALTGITASVVGVIANLALYFAEHTLFGRTFTWTWGPFNLPLPDLGTLSPVAAAITVAALVMTFVLKWPMLRIIGICALLGIGTILLP
;
A
#
# COMPACT_ATOMS: atom_id res chain seq x y z
N LEU A 1 13.79 -19.21 11.91
CA LEU A 1 12.88 -20.32 11.56
C LEU A 1 11.72 -20.47 12.56
N LEU A 2 12.00 -20.66 13.85
CA LEU A 2 10.97 -20.83 14.89
C LEU A 2 9.97 -19.66 14.97
N GLY A 3 10.44 -18.41 14.87
CA GLY A 3 9.54 -17.24 14.83
C GLY A 3 8.63 -17.18 13.60
N ALA A 4 9.11 -17.63 12.43
CA ALA A 4 8.29 -17.72 11.21
C ALA A 4 7.21 -18.81 11.34
N LEU A 5 7.55 -19.93 11.99
CA LEU A 5 6.58 -21.00 12.28
C LEU A 5 5.52 -20.53 13.28
N LEU A 6 5.94 -19.85 14.35
CA LEU A 6 5.05 -19.33 15.39
C LEU A 6 4.10 -18.26 14.84
N THR A 7 4.62 -17.29 14.08
CA THR A 7 3.77 -16.28 13.40
C THR A 7 2.83 -16.92 12.39
N THR A 8 3.27 -17.95 11.66
CA THR A 8 2.39 -18.66 10.74
C THR A 8 1.26 -19.36 11.47
N TRP A 9 1.57 -20.05 12.57
CA TRP A 9 0.59 -20.73 13.40
C TRP A 9 -0.40 -19.75 14.03
N VAL A 10 0.07 -18.64 14.60
CA VAL A 10 -0.78 -17.70 15.33
C VAL A 10 -1.58 -16.78 14.40
N THR A 11 -1.10 -16.47 13.20
CA THR A 11 -1.78 -15.54 12.29
C THR A 11 -2.55 -16.25 11.18
N PHE A 12 -1.97 -17.25 10.51
CA PHE A 12 -2.63 -17.90 9.37
C PHE A 12 -3.58 -19.01 9.77
N VAL A 13 -3.20 -19.91 10.69
CA VAL A 13 -4.04 -21.07 11.08
C VAL A 13 -5.41 -20.64 11.63
N PRO A 14 -5.52 -19.71 12.59
CA PRO A 14 -6.84 -19.30 13.08
C PRO A 14 -7.66 -18.59 12.01
N CYS A 15 -7.06 -17.69 11.22
CA CYS A 15 -7.78 -17.01 10.13
C CYS A 15 -8.32 -18.00 9.09
N PHE A 16 -7.54 -18.98 8.65
CA PHE A 16 -8.00 -20.01 7.72
C PHE A 16 -9.09 -20.90 8.32
N LEU A 17 -8.95 -21.29 9.59
CA LEU A 17 -9.98 -22.04 10.32
C LEU A 17 -11.31 -21.27 10.30
N PHE A 18 -11.30 -19.98 10.61
CA PHE A 18 -12.50 -19.14 10.59
C PHE A 18 -13.07 -18.94 9.19
N ILE A 19 -12.23 -18.80 8.15
CA ILE A 19 -12.69 -18.70 6.76
C ILE A 19 -13.41 -19.97 6.32
N PHE A 20 -12.83 -21.15 6.57
CA PHE A 20 -13.45 -22.42 6.19
C PHE A 20 -14.70 -22.72 7.02
N LEU A 21 -14.67 -22.44 8.33
CA LEU A 21 -15.83 -22.61 9.20
C LEU A 21 -16.96 -21.63 8.85
N GLY A 22 -16.60 -20.41 8.42
CA GLY A 22 -17.52 -19.36 7.99
C GLY A 22 -18.08 -19.57 6.58
N ALA A 23 -17.35 -20.24 5.68
CA ALA A 23 -17.74 -20.47 4.28
C ALA A 23 -19.19 -20.99 4.09
N PRO A 24 -19.67 -22.04 4.80
CA PRO A 24 -21.04 -22.53 4.62
C PRO A 24 -22.12 -21.52 5.08
N TYR A 25 -21.79 -20.64 6.03
CA TYR A 25 -22.70 -19.59 6.49
C TYR A 25 -22.68 -18.39 5.53
N VAL A 26 -21.49 -18.01 5.06
CA VAL A 26 -21.32 -16.92 4.08
C VAL A 26 -22.01 -17.25 2.76
N GLU A 27 -21.98 -18.50 2.29
CA GLU A 27 -22.66 -18.91 1.05
C GLU A 27 -24.18 -18.74 1.12
N LYS A 28 -24.79 -19.05 2.28
CA LYS A 28 -26.24 -18.84 2.52
C LYS A 28 -26.60 -17.35 2.59
N LEU A 29 -25.71 -16.53 3.13
CA LEU A 29 -25.89 -15.09 3.30
C LEU A 29 -25.59 -14.31 2.02
N ARG A 30 -24.72 -14.84 1.15
CA ARG A 30 -24.32 -14.23 -0.14
C ARG A 30 -25.49 -14.11 -1.12
N HIS A 31 -26.51 -14.95 -1.00
CA HIS A 31 -27.73 -14.86 -1.81
C HIS A 31 -28.58 -13.62 -1.45
N ASN A 32 -28.30 -12.95 -0.33
CA ASN A 32 -28.94 -11.71 0.10
C ASN A 32 -28.13 -10.49 -0.37
N ALA A 33 -28.76 -9.64 -1.20
CA ALA A 33 -28.15 -8.44 -1.77
C ALA A 33 -27.60 -7.46 -0.71
N ALA A 34 -28.23 -7.37 0.47
CA ALA A 34 -27.80 -6.47 1.54
C ALA A 34 -26.42 -6.84 2.11
N ILE A 35 -26.12 -8.15 2.25
CA ILE A 35 -24.86 -8.63 2.82
C ILE A 35 -23.74 -8.55 1.78
N SER A 36 -24.04 -8.81 0.52
CA SER A 36 -23.08 -8.62 -0.58
C SER A 36 -22.67 -7.14 -0.73
N ALA A 37 -23.64 -6.22 -0.60
CA ALA A 37 -23.37 -4.78 -0.57
C ALA A 37 -22.50 -4.38 0.63
N ALA A 38 -22.78 -4.90 1.83
CA ALA A 38 -21.96 -4.64 3.01
C ALA A 38 -20.51 -5.13 2.83
N LEU A 39 -20.30 -6.33 2.28
CA LEU A 39 -18.96 -6.86 2.01
C LEU A 39 -18.22 -6.01 0.98
N THR A 40 -18.91 -5.54 -0.05
CA THR A 40 -18.36 -4.60 -1.03
C THR A 40 -17.95 -3.28 -0.35
N GLY A 41 -18.78 -2.76 0.56
CA GLY A 41 -18.45 -1.58 1.37
C GLY A 41 -17.19 -1.77 2.22
N ILE A 42 -17.01 -2.96 2.82
CA ILE A 42 -15.78 -3.31 3.55
C ILE A 42 -14.57 -3.31 2.60
N THR A 43 -14.68 -3.93 1.42
CA THR A 43 -13.58 -3.93 0.45
C THR A 43 -13.22 -2.52 -0.03
N ALA A 44 -14.22 -1.66 -0.26
CA ALA A 44 -14.02 -0.27 -0.65
C ALA A 44 -13.31 0.53 0.46
N SER A 45 -13.69 0.31 1.73
CA SER A 45 -13.03 0.93 2.88
C SER A 45 -11.56 0.54 2.97
N VAL A 46 -11.24 -0.76 2.85
CA VAL A 46 -9.85 -1.24 2.89
C VAL A 46 -9.02 -0.68 1.74
N VAL A 47 -9.56 -0.66 0.51
CA VAL A 47 -8.89 -0.05 -0.65
C VAL A 47 -8.65 1.44 -0.42
N GLY A 48 -9.62 2.15 0.16
CA GLY A 48 -9.48 3.56 0.54
C GLY A 48 -8.36 3.79 1.55
N VAL A 49 -8.25 2.93 2.59
CA VAL A 49 -7.17 2.98 3.57
C VAL A 49 -5.81 2.74 2.92
N ILE A 50 -5.69 1.74 2.04
CA ILE A 50 -4.46 1.47 1.30
C ILE A 50 -4.06 2.65 0.43
N ALA A 51 -5.02 3.26 -0.27
CA ALA A 51 -4.77 4.45 -1.08
C ALA A 51 -4.30 5.64 -0.22
N ASN A 52 -4.89 5.84 0.96
CA ASN A 52 -4.46 6.87 1.90
C ASN A 52 -3.01 6.66 2.37
N LEU A 53 -2.66 5.43 2.77
CA LEU A 53 -1.29 5.08 3.15
C LEU A 53 -0.31 5.27 1.98
N ALA A 54 -0.70 4.89 0.77
CA ALA A 54 0.11 5.07 -0.43
C ALA A 54 0.38 6.57 -0.71
N LEU A 55 -0.63 7.43 -0.57
CA LEU A 55 -0.47 8.88 -0.71
C LEU A 55 0.48 9.46 0.34
N TYR A 56 0.33 9.03 1.60
CA TYR A 56 1.21 9.45 2.69
C TYR A 56 2.68 9.09 2.40
N PHE A 57 2.94 7.86 1.94
CA PHE A 57 4.29 7.44 1.55
C PHE A 57 4.80 8.19 0.32
N ALA A 58 3.95 8.42 -0.69
CA ALA A 58 4.33 9.16 -1.89
C ALA A 58 4.78 10.58 -1.56
N GLU A 59 4.05 11.28 -0.68
CA GLU A 59 4.43 12.60 -0.20
C GLU A 59 5.78 12.57 0.52
N HIS A 60 5.95 11.70 1.52
CA HIS A 60 7.18 11.62 2.31
C HIS A 60 8.39 11.10 1.53
N THR A 61 8.16 10.34 0.46
CA THR A 61 9.24 9.82 -0.40
C THR A 61 9.65 10.82 -1.47
N LEU A 62 8.70 11.60 -2.00
CA LEU A 62 8.94 12.52 -3.11
C LEU A 62 9.45 13.90 -2.65
N PHE A 63 9.10 14.31 -1.43
CA PHE A 63 9.47 15.61 -0.85
C PHE A 63 10.35 15.43 0.40
N GLY A 64 11.58 15.95 0.35
CA GLY A 64 12.55 15.82 1.45
C GLY A 64 12.27 16.73 2.66
N ARG A 65 11.38 17.73 2.52
CA ARG A 65 10.90 18.57 3.63
C ARG A 65 9.40 18.84 3.47
N THR A 66 8.63 18.41 4.45
CA THR A 66 7.21 18.75 4.62
C THR A 66 7.11 19.98 5.54
N PHE A 67 6.71 21.13 4.99
CA PHE A 67 6.40 22.31 5.80
C PHE A 67 4.91 22.30 6.15
N THR A 68 4.59 22.33 7.43
CA THR A 68 3.20 22.38 7.91
C THR A 68 2.71 23.83 7.87
N TRP A 69 1.93 24.21 6.85
CA TRP A 69 1.27 25.50 6.81
C TRP A 69 -0.06 25.42 7.59
N THR A 70 -0.03 25.85 8.86
CA THR A 70 -1.21 25.83 9.73
C THR A 70 -2.02 27.12 9.56
N TRP A 71 -3.22 27.04 8.98
CA TRP A 71 -4.21 28.14 8.96
C TRP A 71 -5.46 27.68 9.69
N GLY A 72 -5.52 27.92 11.01
CA GLY A 72 -6.63 27.50 11.87
C GLY A 72 -6.77 25.96 11.99
N PRO A 73 -7.98 25.41 12.23
CA PRO A 73 -8.19 23.97 12.49
C PRO A 73 -7.87 23.04 11.30
N PHE A 74 -7.43 23.59 10.16
CA PHE A 74 -6.93 22.84 9.01
C PHE A 74 -5.39 22.84 9.02
N ASN A 75 -4.80 21.71 9.37
CA ASN A 75 -3.40 21.42 9.08
C ASN A 75 -3.32 20.76 7.70
N LEU A 76 -3.08 21.57 6.67
CA LEU A 76 -2.79 21.09 5.32
C LEU A 76 -1.26 21.05 5.18
N PRO A 77 -0.63 19.86 5.15
CA PRO A 77 0.77 19.76 4.76
C PRO A 77 0.86 20.21 3.29
N LEU A 78 1.40 21.40 3.07
CA LEU A 78 1.65 21.94 1.74
C LEU A 78 3.13 21.67 1.44
N PRO A 79 3.46 20.72 0.55
CA PRO A 79 4.84 20.36 0.23
C PRO A 79 5.54 21.54 -0.47
N ASP A 80 6.75 21.86 0.01
CA ASP A 80 7.60 22.90 -0.57
C ASP A 80 8.13 22.42 -1.93
N LEU A 81 7.69 23.08 -3.00
CA LEU A 81 8.04 22.78 -4.40
C LEU A 81 9.54 22.90 -4.71
N GLY A 82 10.35 23.41 -3.78
CA GLY A 82 11.81 23.55 -3.92
C GLY A 82 12.63 22.33 -3.48
N THR A 83 12.05 21.30 -2.85
CA THR A 83 12.77 20.11 -2.34
C THR A 83 12.31 18.79 -2.96
N LEU A 84 11.90 18.86 -4.22
CA LEU A 84 11.53 17.69 -5.01
C LEU A 84 12.80 16.88 -5.31
N SER A 85 12.86 15.61 -4.90
CA SER A 85 13.98 14.73 -5.27
C SER A 85 13.75 14.25 -6.72
N PRO A 86 14.49 14.77 -7.72
CA PRO A 86 14.31 14.35 -9.11
C PRO A 86 14.61 12.85 -9.30
N VAL A 87 15.44 12.29 -8.41
CA VAL A 87 15.77 10.87 -8.37
C VAL A 87 14.58 10.02 -7.91
N ALA A 88 13.93 10.39 -6.81
CA ALA A 88 12.73 9.69 -6.34
C ALA A 88 11.60 9.78 -7.37
N ALA A 89 11.41 10.95 -7.97
CA ALA A 89 10.43 11.15 -9.05
C ALA A 89 10.72 10.27 -10.27
N ALA A 90 11.98 10.16 -10.70
CA ALA A 90 12.38 9.30 -11.81
C ALA A 90 12.11 7.82 -11.51
N ILE A 91 12.41 7.35 -10.29
CA ILE A 91 12.13 5.97 -9.87
C ILE A 91 10.63 5.70 -9.81
N THR A 92 9.82 6.64 -9.29
CA THR A 92 8.36 6.52 -9.27
C THR A 92 7.77 6.44 -10.68
N VAL A 93 8.21 7.29 -11.60
CA VAL A 93 7.75 7.26 -13.00
C VAL A 93 8.18 5.96 -13.68
N ALA A 94 9.42 5.52 -13.49
CA ALA A 94 9.90 4.25 -14.03
C ALA A 94 9.09 3.05 -13.50
N ALA A 95 8.77 3.03 -12.20
CA ALA A 95 7.93 2.02 -11.57
C ALA A 95 6.50 2.05 -12.12
N LEU A 96 5.92 3.23 -12.32
CA LEU A 96 4.60 3.41 -12.90
C LEU A 96 4.54 2.86 -14.33
N VAL A 97 5.55 3.19 -15.15
CA VAL A 97 5.68 2.69 -16.53
C VAL A 97 5.84 1.16 -16.54
N MET A 98 6.70 0.59 -15.69
CA MET A 98 6.85 -0.87 -15.61
C MET A 98 5.56 -1.58 -15.19
N THR A 99 4.80 -0.97 -14.28
CA THR A 99 3.55 -1.55 -13.78
C THR A 99 2.45 -1.49 -14.84
N PHE A 100 2.23 -0.34 -15.46
CA PHE A 100 1.11 -0.13 -16.37
C PHE A 100 1.39 -0.58 -17.81
N VAL A 101 2.62 -0.40 -18.31
CA VAL A 101 2.98 -0.71 -19.70
C VAL A 101 3.56 -2.12 -19.81
N LEU A 102 4.45 -2.49 -18.90
CA LEU A 102 5.21 -3.75 -19.01
C LEU A 102 4.49 -4.94 -18.34
N LYS A 103 3.50 -4.69 -17.48
CA LYS A 103 2.72 -5.71 -16.74
C LYS A 103 3.60 -6.77 -16.07
N TRP A 104 4.76 -6.35 -15.58
CA TRP A 104 5.73 -7.26 -14.98
C TRP A 104 5.27 -7.76 -13.61
N PRO A 105 5.67 -8.98 -13.20
CA PRO A 105 5.32 -9.49 -11.89
C PRO A 105 5.84 -8.54 -10.81
N MET A 106 4.97 -8.23 -9.84
CA MET A 106 5.23 -7.25 -8.77
C MET A 106 6.57 -7.47 -8.06
N LEU A 107 6.98 -8.73 -7.90
CA LEU A 107 8.25 -9.09 -7.28
C LEU A 107 9.48 -8.54 -8.05
N ARG A 108 9.44 -8.50 -9.39
CA ARG A 108 10.52 -7.92 -10.21
C ARG A 108 10.56 -6.41 -10.10
N ILE A 109 9.41 -5.75 -10.07
CA ILE A 109 9.31 -4.29 -9.94
C ILE A 109 9.87 -3.86 -8.58
N ILE A 110 9.49 -4.54 -7.50
CA ILE A 110 10.04 -4.29 -6.16
C ILE A 110 11.56 -4.48 -6.15
N GLY A 111 12.07 -5.56 -6.75
CA GLY A 111 13.50 -5.83 -6.85
C GLY A 111 14.28 -4.75 -7.62
N ILE A 112 13.75 -4.29 -8.74
CA ILE A 112 14.39 -3.25 -9.57
C ILE A 112 14.36 -1.90 -8.86
N CYS A 113 13.23 -1.51 -8.26
CA CYS A 113 13.12 -0.28 -7.48
C CYS A 113 14.08 -0.30 -6.26
N ALA A 114 14.21 -1.44 -5.58
CA ALA A 114 15.15 -1.60 -4.47
C ALA A 114 16.61 -1.47 -4.94
N LEU A 115 16.97 -2.09 -6.07
CA LEU A 115 18.31 -1.98 -6.64
C LEU A 115 18.64 -0.55 -7.09
N LEU A 116 17.68 0.14 -7.74
CA LEU A 116 17.83 1.53 -8.14
C LEU A 116 17.97 2.46 -6.92
N GLY A 117 17.16 2.25 -5.87
CA GLY A 117 17.26 2.99 -4.61
C GLY A 117 18.62 2.80 -3.91
N ILE A 118 19.13 1.56 -3.83
CA ILE A 118 20.46 1.27 -3.28
C ILE A 118 21.55 1.96 -4.10
N GLY A 119 21.45 1.94 -5.44
CA GLY A 119 22.39 2.62 -6.32
C GLY A 119 22.46 4.13 -6.08
N THR A 120 21.34 4.76 -5.71
CA THR A 120 21.26 6.20 -5.42
C THR A 120 21.77 6.59 -4.03
N ILE A 121 21.77 5.65 -3.08
CA ILE A 121 22.35 5.87 -1.74
C ILE A 121 23.88 5.73 -1.76
N LEU A 122 24.43 5.00 -2.73
CA LEU A 122 25.87 4.71 -2.82
C LEU A 122 26.66 5.76 -3.63
N LEU A 123 26.00 6.56 -4.46
CA LEU A 123 26.61 7.70 -5.16
C LEU A 123 26.22 9.01 -4.42
N PRO A 124 27.15 9.65 -3.67
CA PRO A 124 26.89 10.89 -2.95
C PRO A 124 26.65 12.09 -3.88
#